data_AF-A0A2E1RAF4-F1
#
_entry.id   AF-A0A2E1RAF4-F1
#
_cell.length_a   1.000
_cell.length_b   1.000
_cell.length_c   1.000
_cell.angle_alpha   90.00
_cell.angle_beta   90.00
_cell.angle_gamma   90.00
#
_symmetry.space_group_name_H-M   'P 1'
#
loop_
_entity.id
_entity.type
_entity.pdbx_description
1 polymer ?
#
loop_
_entity_poly.entity_id
_entity_poly.type
_entity_poly.pdbx_seq_one_letter_code
_entity_poly.pdbx_strand_id
1 'polypeptide(L)'
;MAFKTKVVMVVLLAALLIGVPPGLGQQPPVDKRDDLYSIWMKLSMMGHNQSEIEGLLAEGTEEQLLRLKNRLRRDVLATLMQLNLKIEIELSRTEQDLMMIRDKIRTEIRFSGLENDQLLHRMIRHKFGISLQNI
;
A
#
# COMPACT_ATOMS: atom_id res chain seq x y z
N MET A 1 54.69 27.56 0.04
CA MET A 1 53.21 27.75 0.11
C MET A 1 52.41 26.43 0.22
N ALA A 2 53.00 25.26 0.48
CA ALA A 2 52.28 23.98 0.56
C ALA A 2 51.96 23.49 2.00
N PHE A 3 52.42 24.21 3.04
CA PHE A 3 52.26 23.79 4.44
C PHE A 3 50.96 24.32 5.08
N LYS A 4 50.47 25.49 4.66
CA LYS A 4 49.25 26.10 5.20
C LYS A 4 47.96 25.41 4.72
N THR A 5 47.95 24.84 3.52
CA THR A 5 46.78 24.14 2.96
C THR A 5 46.53 22.78 3.59
N LYS A 6 47.57 22.05 4.01
CA LYS A 6 47.41 20.75 4.70
C LYS A 6 46.78 20.92 6.08
N VAL A 7 47.13 21.97 6.82
CA VAL A 7 46.57 22.24 8.16
C VAL A 7 45.09 22.60 8.08
N VAL A 8 44.69 23.39 7.08
CA VAL A 8 43.28 23.75 6.85
C VAL A 8 42.45 22.51 6.50
N MET A 9 42.97 21.59 5.69
CA MET A 9 42.26 20.35 5.37
C MET A 9 42.11 19.42 6.57
N VAL A 10 43.13 19.29 7.43
CA VAL A 10 43.05 18.43 8.62
C VAL A 10 42.06 18.98 9.65
N VAL A 11 41.98 20.32 9.80
CA VAL A 11 41.01 20.97 10.68
C VAL A 11 39.57 20.84 10.14
N LEU A 12 39.38 20.93 8.82
CA LEU A 12 38.07 20.72 8.19
C LEU A 12 37.60 19.26 8.29
N LEU A 13 38.52 18.30 8.16
CA LEU A 13 38.24 16.87 8.34
C LEU A 13 37.88 16.55 9.80
N ALA A 14 38.60 17.14 10.77
CA ALA A 14 38.32 16.97 12.18
C ALA A 14 37.00 17.63 12.60
N ALA A 15 36.66 18.79 12.04
CA ALA A 15 35.37 19.45 12.27
C ALA A 15 34.19 18.65 11.70
N LEU A 16 34.39 17.95 10.57
CA LEU A 16 33.37 17.07 9.98
C LEU A 16 33.11 15.82 10.85
N LEU A 17 34.15 15.31 11.54
CA LEU A 17 34.03 14.14 12.42
C LEU A 17 33.37 14.47 13.77
N ILE A 18 33.36 15.74 14.19
CA ILE A 18 32.81 16.19 15.48
C ILE A 18 31.38 16.77 15.31
N GLY A 19 30.90 16.92 14.07
CA GLY A 19 29.69 17.65 13.72
C GLY A 19 28.41 16.85 13.51
N VAL A 20 28.24 15.68 14.13
CA VAL A 20 26.90 15.04 14.19
C VAL A 20 26.46 15.02 15.65
N PRO A 21 25.50 15.88 16.06
CA PRO A 21 24.94 15.79 17.40
C PRO A 21 24.33 14.39 17.60
N PRO A 22 24.55 13.74 18.75
CA PRO A 22 23.93 12.45 19.05
C PRO A 22 22.42 12.67 19.17
N GLY A 23 21.70 12.52 18.07
CA GLY A 23 20.28 12.87 17.97
C GLY A 23 19.77 13.20 16.56
N LEU A 24 20.65 13.45 15.58
CA LEU A 24 20.26 13.67 14.17
C LEU A 24 20.94 12.65 13.27
N GLY A 25 20.28 11.49 13.06
CA GLY A 25 20.70 10.54 12.03
C GLY A 25 20.57 9.06 12.40
N GLN A 26 20.31 8.71 13.65
CA GLN A 26 19.75 7.39 13.92
C GLN A 26 18.26 7.43 13.58
N GLN A 27 17.97 7.36 12.27
CA GLN A 27 16.75 6.71 11.85
C GLN A 27 16.77 5.36 12.58
N PRO A 28 15.77 5.04 13.43
CA PRO A 28 15.72 3.72 14.05
C PRO A 28 15.94 2.71 12.93
N PRO A 29 16.74 1.64 13.14
CA PRO A 29 17.02 0.68 12.08
C PRO A 29 15.69 0.40 11.41
N VAL A 30 15.56 0.77 10.13
CA VAL A 30 14.36 0.50 9.33
C VAL A 30 14.02 -0.92 9.66
N ASP A 31 12.90 -1.11 10.37
CA ASP A 31 12.50 -2.40 10.90
C ASP A 31 12.58 -3.35 9.71
N LYS A 32 13.57 -4.25 9.70
CA LYS A 32 13.94 -5.07 8.53
C LYS A 32 12.92 -6.19 8.28
N ARG A 33 11.73 -6.04 8.85
CA ARG A 33 10.52 -6.65 8.35
C ARG A 33 10.11 -5.77 7.19
N ASP A 34 10.30 -6.21 5.96
CA ASP A 34 9.59 -5.61 4.82
C ASP A 34 8.18 -5.22 5.30
N ASP A 35 7.78 -3.94 5.21
CA ASP A 35 6.46 -3.48 5.66
C ASP A 35 5.44 -4.52 5.17
N LEU A 36 4.66 -5.12 6.08
CA LEU A 36 3.76 -6.24 5.75
C LEU A 36 2.88 -5.90 4.53
N TYR A 37 2.57 -4.61 4.37
CA TYR A 37 1.95 -4.04 3.18
C TYR A 37 2.73 -4.30 1.89
N SER A 38 4.02 -4.00 1.87
CA SER A 38 4.89 -4.21 0.73
C SER A 38 5.01 -5.69 0.36
N ILE A 39 5.12 -6.59 1.35
CA ILE A 39 5.13 -8.04 1.09
C ILE A 39 3.80 -8.47 0.48
N TRP A 40 2.69 -8.06 1.08
CA TRP A 40 1.34 -8.37 0.60
C TRP A 40 1.14 -7.93 -0.85
N MET A 41 1.47 -6.67 -1.15
CA MET A 41 1.35 -6.13 -2.50
C MET A 41 2.24 -6.87 -3.50
N LYS A 42 3.48 -7.20 -3.13
CA LYS A 42 4.37 -8.00 -3.99
C LYS A 42 3.74 -9.36 -4.32
N LEU A 43 3.20 -10.07 -3.31
CA LEU A 43 2.58 -11.38 -3.52
C LEU A 43 1.32 -11.27 -4.39
N SER A 44 0.47 -10.28 -4.15
CA SER A 44 -0.72 -10.04 -4.99
C SER A 44 -0.34 -9.73 -6.45
N MET A 45 0.69 -8.90 -6.67
CA MET A 45 1.21 -8.61 -8.01
C MET A 45 1.86 -9.83 -8.69
N MET A 46 2.36 -10.80 -7.92
CA MET A 46 2.83 -12.10 -8.41
C MET A 46 1.68 -13.05 -8.77
N GLY A 47 0.44 -12.65 -8.51
CA GLY A 47 -0.76 -13.43 -8.84
C GLY A 47 -1.27 -14.31 -7.71
N HIS A 48 -0.71 -14.20 -6.51
CA HIS A 48 -1.25 -14.91 -5.35
C HIS A 48 -2.62 -14.33 -4.96
N ASN A 49 -3.59 -15.20 -4.70
CA ASN A 49 -4.90 -14.78 -4.19
C ASN A 49 -4.84 -14.54 -2.67
N GLN A 50 -5.84 -13.84 -2.12
CA GLN A 50 -5.90 -13.52 -0.70
C GLN A 50 -5.60 -14.71 0.24
N SER A 51 -6.16 -15.89 -0.02
CA SER A 51 -6.00 -17.05 0.86
C SER A 51 -4.56 -17.59 0.85
N GLU A 52 -3.91 -17.55 -0.31
CA GLU A 52 -2.49 -17.93 -0.45
C GLU A 52 -1.59 -16.94 0.28
N ILE A 53 -1.86 -15.63 0.13
CA ILE A 53 -1.09 -14.59 0.83
C ILE A 53 -1.24 -14.74 2.34
N GLU A 54 -2.46 -14.94 2.83
CA GLU A 54 -2.71 -15.18 4.25
C GLU A 54 -2.02 -16.45 4.77
N GLY A 55 -1.99 -17.51 3.97
CA GLY A 55 -1.27 -18.75 4.30
C GLY A 55 0.25 -18.56 4.37
N LEU A 56 0.82 -17.78 3.45
CA LEU A 56 2.26 -17.45 3.43
C LEU A 56 2.67 -16.52 4.57
N LEU A 57 1.74 -15.69 5.06
CA LEU A 57 1.97 -14.70 6.13
C LEU A 57 1.41 -15.14 7.48
N ALA A 58 1.14 -16.43 7.66
CA ALA A 58 0.48 -17.00 8.84
C ALA A 58 1.20 -16.73 10.18
N GLU A 59 2.47 -16.31 10.16
CA GLU A 59 3.26 -15.95 11.35
C GLU A 59 2.92 -14.56 11.92
N GLY A 60 2.09 -13.75 11.24
CA GLY A 60 1.66 -12.43 11.69
C GLY A 60 0.58 -12.48 12.78
N THR A 61 0.55 -11.47 13.66
CA THR A 61 -0.56 -11.32 14.63
C THR A 61 -1.85 -10.90 13.91
N GLU A 62 -3.01 -11.36 14.40
CA GLU A 62 -4.32 -10.99 13.84
C GLU A 62 -4.53 -9.46 13.80
N GLU A 63 -4.01 -8.73 14.79
CA GLU A 63 -4.10 -7.26 14.83
C GLU A 63 -3.27 -6.60 13.72
N GLN A 64 -2.07 -7.11 13.44
CA GLN A 64 -1.24 -6.62 12.32
C GLN A 64 -1.94 -6.87 10.99
N LEU A 65 -2.51 -8.07 10.78
CA LEU A 65 -3.26 -8.40 9.58
C LEU A 65 -4.51 -7.52 9.43
N LEU A 66 -5.22 -7.25 10.52
CA LEU A 66 -6.37 -6.36 10.52
C LEU A 66 -5.99 -4.92 10.13
N ARG A 67 -4.91 -4.38 10.71
CA ARG A 67 -4.39 -3.04 10.37
C ARG A 67 -3.95 -2.95 8.91
N LEU A 68 -3.28 -3.99 8.40
CA LEU A 68 -2.91 -4.12 7.00
C LEU A 68 -4.13 -4.08 6.09
N LYS A 69 -5.10 -4.97 6.32
CA LYS A 69 -6.32 -5.03 5.49
C LYS A 69 -7.09 -3.71 5.54
N ASN A 70 -7.15 -3.04 6.69
CA ASN A 70 -7.75 -1.70 6.79
C ASN A 70 -7.04 -0.66 5.92
N ARG A 71 -5.72 -0.72 5.79
CA ARG A 71 -4.96 0.15 4.88
C ARG A 71 -5.30 -0.16 3.43
N LEU A 72 -5.18 -1.42 3.02
CA LEU A 72 -5.50 -1.88 1.66
C LEU A 72 -6.94 -1.52 1.24
N ARG A 73 -7.92 -1.70 2.14
CA ARG A 73 -9.32 -1.29 1.88
C ARG A 73 -9.45 0.20 1.58
N ARG A 74 -8.73 1.06 2.31
CA ARG A 74 -8.75 2.51 2.05
C ARG A 74 -8.12 2.82 0.71
N ASP A 75 -7.02 2.14 0.37
CA ASP A 75 -6.30 2.35 -0.89
C ASP A 75 -7.19 1.96 -2.08
N VAL A 76 -7.83 0.77 -2.05
CA VAL A 76 -8.83 0.36 -3.05
C VAL A 76 -9.93 1.41 -3.21
N LEU A 77 -10.52 1.86 -2.10
CA LEU A 77 -11.61 2.84 -2.14
C LEU A 77 -11.16 4.22 -2.64
N ALA A 78 -9.89 4.57 -2.46
CA ALA A 78 -9.28 5.79 -2.97
C ALA A 78 -9.04 5.67 -4.49
N THR A 79 -8.48 4.54 -4.96
CA THR A 79 -8.32 4.27 -6.39
C THR A 79 -9.67 4.33 -7.11
N LEU A 80 -10.70 3.65 -6.59
CA LEU A 80 -12.04 3.67 -7.20
C LEU A 80 -12.66 5.08 -7.23
N MET A 81 -12.36 5.94 -6.26
CA MET A 81 -12.75 7.35 -6.33
C MET A 81 -11.99 8.12 -7.41
N GLN A 82 -10.68 7.92 -7.50
CA GLN A 82 -9.81 8.59 -8.49
C GLN A 82 -10.17 8.19 -9.92
N LEU A 83 -10.61 6.93 -10.11
CA LEU A 83 -11.16 6.43 -11.38
C LEU A 83 -12.56 6.96 -11.69
N ASN A 84 -13.11 7.89 -10.89
CA ASN A 84 -14.43 8.49 -11.09
C ASN A 84 -15.55 7.45 -11.20
N LEU A 85 -15.42 6.31 -10.50
CA LEU A 85 -16.36 5.19 -10.59
C LEU A 85 -17.81 5.62 -10.34
N LYS A 86 -18.02 6.60 -9.45
CA LYS A 86 -19.36 7.15 -9.17
C LYS A 86 -19.98 7.79 -10.41
N ILE A 87 -19.20 8.55 -11.18
CA ILE A 87 -19.67 9.19 -12.42
C ILE A 87 -19.93 8.12 -13.48
N GLU A 88 -19.06 7.12 -13.61
CA GLU A 88 -19.28 6.01 -14.55
C GLU A 88 -20.59 5.28 -14.24
N ILE A 89 -20.90 5.03 -12.97
CA ILE A 89 -22.16 4.42 -12.53
C ILE A 89 -23.36 5.32 -12.87
N GLU A 90 -23.29 6.61 -12.57
CA GLU A 90 -24.37 7.58 -12.85
C GLU A 90 -24.65 7.72 -14.36
N LEU A 91 -23.63 7.58 -15.20
CA LEU A 91 -23.75 7.67 -16.67
C LEU A 91 -24.12 6.34 -17.33
N SER A 92 -24.06 5.22 -16.59
CA SER A 92 -24.37 3.89 -17.12
C SER A 92 -25.83 3.79 -17.55
N ARG A 93 -26.06 3.22 -18.74
CA ARG A 93 -27.41 3.10 -19.30
C ARG A 93 -27.83 1.66 -19.55
N THR A 94 -26.87 0.74 -19.50
CA THR A 94 -27.09 -0.67 -19.81
C THR A 94 -26.53 -1.56 -18.71
N GLU A 95 -27.04 -2.79 -18.63
CA GLU A 95 -26.46 -3.80 -17.73
C GLU A 95 -25.00 -4.13 -18.12
N GLN A 96 -24.66 -4.02 -19.41
CA GLN A 96 -23.29 -4.23 -19.88
C GLN A 96 -22.31 -3.18 -19.30
N ASP A 97 -22.74 -1.93 -19.18
CA ASP A 97 -21.94 -0.86 -18.54
C ASP A 97 -21.69 -1.21 -17.07
N LEU A 98 -22.74 -1.63 -16.37
CA LEU A 98 -22.66 -2.05 -14.97
C LEU A 98 -21.79 -3.30 -14.79
N MET A 99 -21.84 -4.27 -15.72
CA MET A 99 -20.94 -5.42 -15.72
C MET A 99 -19.47 -5.00 -15.87
N MET A 100 -19.16 -4.12 -16.82
CA MET A 100 -17.81 -3.60 -17.00
C MET A 100 -17.31 -2.85 -15.76
N ILE A 101 -18.18 -2.08 -15.10
CA ILE A 101 -17.86 -1.41 -13.84
C ILE A 101 -17.58 -2.43 -12.73
N ARG A 102 -18.40 -3.49 -12.60
CA ARG A 102 -18.14 -4.57 -11.63
C ARG A 102 -16.79 -5.24 -11.90
N ASP A 103 -16.42 -5.45 -13.16
CA ASP A 103 -15.15 -6.07 -13.53
C ASP A 103 -13.94 -5.18 -13.22
N LYS A 104 -14.05 -3.86 -13.44
CA LYS A 104 -13.05 -2.88 -12.97
C LYS A 104 -12.85 -2.96 -11.46
N ILE A 105 -13.95 -3.00 -10.70
CA ILE A 105 -13.89 -3.11 -9.25
C ILE A 105 -13.24 -4.42 -8.81
N ARG A 106 -13.66 -5.56 -9.41
CA ARG A 106 -13.07 -6.88 -9.12
C ARG A 106 -11.57 -6.90 -9.42
N THR A 107 -11.16 -6.25 -10.51
CA THR A 107 -9.76 -6.13 -10.91
C THR A 107 -8.95 -5.37 -9.86
N GLU A 108 -9.46 -4.24 -9.37
CA GLU A 108 -8.79 -3.46 -8.31
C GLU A 108 -8.70 -4.24 -6.99
N ILE A 109 -9.77 -4.94 -6.61
CA ILE A 109 -9.79 -5.80 -5.42
C ILE A 109 -8.73 -6.91 -5.54
N ARG A 110 -8.62 -7.54 -6.72
CA ARG A 110 -7.64 -8.59 -7.02
C ARG A 110 -6.21 -8.07 -6.95
N PHE A 111 -5.93 -6.89 -7.52
CA PHE A 111 -4.60 -6.27 -7.44
C PHE A 111 -4.18 -5.90 -6.01
N SER A 112 -5.14 -5.74 -5.11
CA SER A 112 -4.91 -5.52 -3.69
C SER A 112 -4.89 -6.81 -2.87
N GLY A 113 -5.16 -7.97 -3.49
CA GLY A 113 -5.25 -9.27 -2.83
C GLY A 113 -6.36 -9.36 -1.80
N LEU A 114 -7.52 -8.72 -2.04
CA LEU A 114 -8.65 -8.67 -1.09
C LEU A 114 -9.92 -9.34 -1.63
N GLU A 115 -9.78 -10.37 -2.47
CA GLU A 115 -10.90 -11.00 -3.20
C GLU A 115 -12.00 -11.57 -2.30
N ASN A 116 -11.63 -12.01 -1.10
CA ASN A 116 -12.53 -12.61 -0.12
C ASN A 116 -12.95 -11.64 0.99
N ASP A 117 -12.55 -10.36 0.90
CA ASP A 117 -12.79 -9.37 1.94
C ASP A 117 -14.24 -8.85 1.93
N GLN A 118 -15.09 -9.49 2.72
CA GLN A 118 -16.51 -9.14 2.82
C GLN A 118 -16.77 -7.71 3.32
N LEU A 119 -15.85 -7.16 4.13
CA LEU A 119 -15.99 -5.79 4.61
C LEU A 119 -15.79 -4.81 3.46
N LEU A 120 -14.78 -5.01 2.63
CA LEU A 120 -14.54 -4.22 1.43
C LEU A 120 -15.74 -4.23 0.48
N HIS A 121 -16.33 -5.40 0.24
CA HIS A 121 -17.53 -5.52 -0.58
C HIS A 121 -18.70 -4.67 -0.04
N ARG A 122 -18.91 -4.68 1.28
CA ARG A 122 -19.93 -3.83 1.93
C ARG A 122 -19.59 -2.35 1.82
N MET A 123 -18.32 -1.97 1.98
CA MET A 123 -17.88 -0.58 1.87
C MET A 123 -18.08 -0.05 0.44
N ILE A 124 -17.77 -0.84 -0.58
CA ILE A 124 -17.98 -0.51 -1.99
C ILE A 124 -19.48 -0.31 -2.27
N ARG A 125 -20.32 -1.26 -1.83
CA ARG A 125 -21.77 -1.14 -1.96
C ARG A 125 -22.31 0.12 -1.30
N HIS A 126 -21.84 0.43 -0.09
CA HIS A 126 -22.28 1.62 0.64
C HIS A 126 -21.85 2.92 -0.05
N LYS A 127 -20.62 2.96 -0.56
CA LYS A 127 -20.02 4.19 -1.12
C LYS A 127 -20.45 4.48 -2.56
N PHE A 128 -20.64 3.44 -3.36
CA PHE A 128 -20.88 3.57 -4.80
C PHE A 128 -22.26 3.04 -5.23
N GLY A 129 -23.03 2.43 -4.32
CA GLY A 129 -24.37 1.92 -4.63
C GLY A 129 -24.38 0.63 -5.46
N ILE A 130 -23.22 0.06 -5.80
CA ILE A 130 -23.09 -1.13 -6.64
C ILE A 130 -22.79 -2.37 -5.81
N SER A 131 -23.54 -3.45 -6.05
CA SER A 131 -23.25 -4.76 -5.46
C SER A 131 -22.31 -5.56 -6.35
N LEU A 132 -21.34 -6.22 -5.72
CA LEU A 132 -20.43 -7.17 -6.36
C LEU A 132 -20.94 -8.62 -6.30
N GLN A 133 -22.05 -8.85 -5.59
CA GLN A 133 -22.71 -10.16 -5.56
C GLN A 133 -23.32 -10.47 -6.93
N ASN A 134 -23.19 -11.73 -7.35
CA ASN A 134 -23.63 -12.34 -8.61
C ASN A 134 -22.61 -12.16 -9.75
N ILE A 135 -21.79 -13.19 -10.00
CA ILE A 135 -22.08 -14.36 -10.86
C ILE A 135 -21.43 -15.59 -10.20
#